data_AF-K1QMZ0-F1
#
_entry.id   AF-K1QMZ0-F1
#
_cell.length_a   1.000
_cell.length_b   1.000
_cell.length_c   1.000
_cell.angle_alpha   90.00
_cell.angle_beta   90.00
_cell.angle_gamma   90.00
#
_symmetry.space_group_name_H-M   'P 1'
#
loop_
_entity.id
_entity.type
_entity.pdbx_description
1 polymer ?
#
loop_
_entity_poly.entity_id
_entity_poly.type
_entity_poly.pdbx_seq_one_letter_code
_entity_poly.pdbx_strand_id
1 'polypeptide(L)'
;MEARQAALKHKTSWDEEKKAQVQAVLHVDYMSSEYENESEDDAVYEITNLKWRSEECLKIFKDLDTKSSTIKSKRSKRQSVKRVRTNRDSLREKPDDVSEEQRWAIRD
;
A
#
# COMPACT_ATOMS: atom_id res chain seq x y z
N MET A 1 -2.63 5.48 5.30
CA MET A 1 -3.83 4.62 5.16
C MET A 1 -5.00 5.31 4.44
N GLU A 2 -5.39 6.52 4.86
CA GLU A 2 -6.58 7.24 4.35
C GLU A 2 -6.67 7.32 2.81
N ALA A 3 -5.55 7.55 2.14
CA ALA A 3 -5.47 7.66 0.68
C ALA A 3 -5.92 6.39 -0.06
N ARG A 4 -5.59 5.19 0.46
CA ARG A 4 -5.99 3.91 -0.12
C ARG A 4 -7.43 3.56 0.22
N GLN A 5 -7.89 3.90 1.43
CA GLN A 5 -9.30 3.74 1.81
C GLN A 5 -10.23 4.61 0.94
N ALA A 6 -9.85 5.87 0.70
CA ALA A 6 -10.57 6.73 -0.24
C ALA A 6 -10.56 6.15 -1.66
N ALA A 7 -9.40 5.68 -2.13
CA ALA A 7 -9.31 5.04 -3.45
C ALA A 7 -10.18 3.78 -3.57
N LEU A 8 -10.27 2.98 -2.51
CA LEU A 8 -11.13 1.79 -2.43
C LEU A 8 -12.61 2.15 -2.57
N LYS A 9 -13.06 3.19 -1.87
CA LYS A 9 -14.44 3.72 -1.99
C LYS A 9 -14.77 4.15 -3.43
N HIS A 10 -13.80 4.73 -4.13
CA HIS A 10 -13.96 5.17 -5.53
C HIS A 10 -13.68 4.07 -6.57
N LYS A 11 -13.37 2.84 -6.17
CA LYS A 11 -13.14 1.72 -7.07
C LYS A 11 -14.49 1.07 -7.41
N THR A 12 -15.06 1.44 -8.55
CA THR A 12 -16.37 0.92 -9.01
C THR A 12 -16.29 -0.45 -9.65
N SER A 13 -15.12 -0.88 -10.09
CA SER A 13 -14.90 -2.17 -10.77
C SER A 13 -14.82 -3.38 -9.82
N TRP A 14 -14.88 -3.16 -8.51
CA TRP A 14 -14.83 -4.23 -7.50
C TRP A 14 -16.18 -4.32 -6.80
N ASP A 15 -16.61 -5.55 -6.55
CA ASP A 15 -17.78 -5.89 -5.75
C ASP A 15 -17.54 -5.56 -4.26
N GLU A 16 -18.61 -5.64 -3.47
CA GLU A 16 -18.58 -5.35 -2.04
C GLU A 16 -17.74 -6.38 -1.27
N GLU A 17 -17.77 -7.64 -1.68
CA GLU A 17 -16.99 -8.72 -1.07
C GLU A 17 -15.48 -8.49 -1.21
N LYS A 18 -14.99 -8.21 -2.43
CA LYS A 18 -13.58 -7.87 -2.65
C LYS A 18 -13.18 -6.59 -1.94
N LYS A 19 -14.08 -5.60 -1.85
CA LYS A 19 -13.81 -4.39 -1.08
C LYS A 19 -13.66 -4.68 0.40
N ALA A 20 -14.53 -5.50 0.98
CA ALA A 20 -14.44 -5.91 2.38
C ALA A 20 -13.14 -6.69 2.63
N GLN A 21 -12.80 -7.64 1.77
CA GLN A 21 -11.57 -8.41 1.85
C GLN A 21 -10.31 -7.52 1.78
N VAL A 22 -10.27 -6.57 0.84
CA VAL A 22 -9.16 -5.62 0.74
C VAL A 22 -9.13 -4.66 1.93
N GLN A 23 -10.29 -4.28 2.46
CA GLN A 23 -10.38 -3.44 3.64
C GLN A 23 -9.81 -4.12 4.89
N ALA A 24 -9.99 -5.44 5.04
CA ALA A 24 -9.42 -6.23 6.14
C ALA A 24 -7.88 -6.19 6.18
N VAL A 25 -7.23 -6.01 5.03
CA VAL A 25 -5.76 -5.94 4.91
C VAL A 25 -5.23 -4.51 4.78
N LEU A 26 -6.10 -3.49 4.73
CA LEU A 26 -5.71 -2.07 4.81
C LEU A 26 -5.33 -1.66 6.25
N HIS A 27 -4.59 -2.53 6.94
CA HIS A 27 -4.03 -2.30 8.26
C HIS A 27 -2.57 -1.86 8.15
N VAL A 28 -2.06 -1.22 9.21
CA VAL A 28 -0.68 -0.75 9.21
C VAL A 28 0.29 -1.90 8.99
N ASP A 29 0.01 -3.10 9.50
CA ASP A 29 0.89 -4.28 9.41
C ASP A 29 1.21 -4.76 8.01
N TYR A 30 0.27 -4.57 7.08
CA TYR A 30 0.45 -4.94 5.66
C TYR A 30 1.09 -3.81 4.83
N MET A 31 1.39 -2.66 5.45
CA MET A 31 2.13 -1.57 4.82
C MET A 31 3.63 -1.75 5.04
N SER A 32 4.40 -1.55 3.98
CA SER A 32 5.85 -1.55 4.08
C SER A 32 6.33 -0.30 4.82
N SER A 33 7.41 -0.46 5.58
CA SER A 33 8.08 0.65 6.24
C SER A 33 8.61 1.64 5.20
N GLU A 34 8.25 2.90 5.37
CA GLU A 34 8.76 4.04 4.60
C GLU A 34 10.05 4.52 5.29
N TYR A 35 11.21 4.36 4.67
CA TYR A 35 12.44 5.01 5.13
C TYR A 35 12.54 6.38 4.45
N GLU A 36 12.83 7.42 5.23
CA GLU A 36 13.18 8.72 4.70
C GLU A 36 14.63 8.65 4.21
N ASN A 37 14.83 8.80 2.90
CA ASN A 37 16.16 8.97 2.35
C ASN A 37 16.42 10.48 2.25
N GLU A 38 17.18 11.01 3.21
CA GLU A 38 17.72 12.38 3.18
C GLU A 38 18.83 12.46 2.13
N SER A 39 18.50 12.27 0.86
CA SER A 39 19.38 12.66 -0.24
C SER A 39 19.13 14.14 -0.56
N GLU A 40 20.21 14.91 -0.66
CA GLU A 40 20.33 16.37 -0.48
C GLU A 40 19.38 17.32 -1.25
N ASP A 41 18.49 16.85 -2.12
CA ASP A 41 17.65 17.73 -2.96
C ASP A 41 16.14 17.39 -3.00
N ASP A 42 15.68 16.25 -2.51
CA ASP A 42 14.25 15.92 -2.47
C ASP A 42 13.98 14.85 -1.40
N ALA A 43 13.13 15.15 -0.41
CA ALA A 43 12.64 14.15 0.51
C ALA A 43 11.87 13.08 -0.28
N VAL A 44 12.40 11.84 -0.31
CA VAL A 44 11.76 10.69 -0.95
C VAL A 44 11.52 9.62 0.11
N TYR A 45 10.28 9.13 0.15
CA TYR A 45 9.96 7.94 0.93
C TYR A 45 10.21 6.68 0.11
N GLU A 46 11.10 5.82 0.60
CA GLU A 46 11.39 4.53 0.02
C GLU A 46 10.36 3.49 0.49
N ILE A 47 9.60 2.94 -0.46
CA ILE A 47 8.66 1.84 -0.22
C ILE A 47 9.44 0.53 -0.40
N THR A 48 9.74 -0.14 0.71
CA THR A 48 10.38 -1.47 0.73
C THR A 48 9.37 -2.60 0.45
N ASN A 49 9.86 -3.80 0.14
CA ASN A 49 9.01 -4.96 -0.11
C ASN A 49 8.79 -5.81 1.16
N LEU A 50 7.55 -6.20 1.45
CA LEU A 50 7.27 -7.16 2.54
C LEU A 50 7.41 -8.57 1.98
N LYS A 51 8.45 -9.31 2.38
CA LYS A 51 8.75 -10.66 1.85
C LYS A 51 7.62 -11.66 2.02
N TRP A 52 6.92 -11.55 3.15
CA TRP A 52 5.84 -12.44 3.54
C TRP A 52 4.50 -12.06 2.89
N ARG A 53 4.40 -10.93 2.18
CA ARG A 53 3.15 -10.49 1.56
C ARG A 53 2.96 -11.16 0.20
N SER A 54 1.74 -11.58 -0.10
CA SER A 54 1.40 -12.19 -1.38
C SER A 54 1.54 -11.19 -2.55
N GLU A 55 1.85 -11.70 -3.74
CA GLU A 55 1.93 -10.88 -4.95
C GLU A 55 0.59 -10.26 -5.32
N GLU A 56 -0.51 -10.96 -5.03
CA GLU A 56 -1.86 -10.45 -5.26
C GLU A 56 -2.12 -9.20 -4.43
N CYS A 57 -1.81 -9.24 -3.13
CA CYS A 57 -1.95 -8.09 -2.24
C CYS A 57 -1.08 -6.91 -2.71
N LEU A 58 0.16 -7.19 -3.14
CA LEU A 58 1.04 -6.18 -3.73
C LEU A 58 0.43 -5.50 -4.97
N LYS A 59 -0.16 -6.29 -5.88
CA LYS A 59 -0.82 -5.77 -7.10
C LYS A 59 -2.02 -4.89 -6.75
N ILE A 60 -2.86 -5.32 -5.81
CA ILE A 60 -4.03 -4.58 -5.33
C ILE A 60 -3.60 -3.23 -4.72
N PHE A 61 -2.58 -3.23 -3.86
CA PHE A 61 -2.09 -1.98 -3.27
C PHE A 61 -1.50 -1.04 -4.31
N LYS A 62 -0.81 -1.57 -5.33
CA LYS A 62 -0.32 -0.76 -6.46
C LYS A 62 -1.48 -0.10 -7.23
N ASP A 63 -2.54 -0.84 -7.50
CA ASP A 63 -3.72 -0.32 -8.20
C ASP A 63 -4.43 0.78 -7.38
N LEU A 64 -4.56 0.59 -6.06
CA LEU A 64 -5.10 1.61 -5.16
C LEU A 64 -4.22 2.87 -5.08
N ASP A 65 -2.89 2.72 -5.03
CA ASP A 65 -1.96 3.85 -5.06
C ASP A 65 -2.07 4.64 -6.37
N THR A 66 -2.16 3.94 -7.50
CA THR A 66 -2.38 4.57 -8.82
C THR A 66 -3.71 5.31 -8.84
N LYS A 67 -4.79 4.69 -8.37
CA LYS A 67 -6.13 5.32 -8.30
C LYS A 67 -6.11 6.56 -7.40
N SER A 68 -5.48 6.46 -6.23
CA SER A 68 -5.32 7.59 -5.31
C SER A 68 -4.57 8.75 -5.96
N SER A 69 -3.47 8.46 -6.66
CA SER A 69 -2.75 9.48 -7.43
C SER A 69 -3.63 10.11 -8.51
N THR A 70 -4.41 9.32 -9.25
CA THR A 70 -5.31 9.84 -10.29
C THR A 70 -6.37 10.78 -9.73
N ILE A 71 -6.92 10.50 -8.54
CA ILE A 71 -7.93 11.34 -7.88
C ILE A 71 -7.34 12.69 -7.41
N LYS A 72 -6.05 12.73 -7.05
CA LYS A 72 -5.41 13.96 -6.56
C LYS A 72 -5.33 15.04 -7.64
N SER A 73 -5.59 16.28 -7.21
CA SER A 73 -5.39 17.48 -8.05
C SER A 73 -3.90 17.70 -8.39
N LYS A 74 -3.61 18.44 -9.47
CA LYS A 74 -2.23 18.79 -9.85
C LYS A 74 -1.47 19.48 -8.72
N ARG A 75 -2.15 20.37 -7.97
CA ARG A 75 -1.58 21.05 -6.81
C ARG A 75 -1.22 20.05 -5.70
N SER A 76 -2.15 19.16 -5.35
CA SER A 76 -1.92 18.13 -4.33
C SER A 76 -0.78 17.18 -4.70
N LYS A 77 -0.65 16.82 -5.99
CA LYS A 77 0.48 16.01 -6.50
C LYS A 77 1.83 16.69 -6.32
N ARG A 78 1.91 18.01 -6.56
CA ARG A 78 3.15 18.77 -6.39
C ARG A 78 3.56 18.93 -4.93
N GLN A 79 2.58 18.96 -4.02
CA GLN A 79 2.81 19.07 -2.58
C GLN A 79 3.00 17.72 -1.89
N SER A 80 2.80 16.60 -2.59
CA SER A 80 2.99 15.28 -2.00
C SER A 80 4.44 14.84 -2.12
N VAL A 81 4.98 14.35 -1.00
CA VAL A 81 6.30 13.71 -0.96
C VAL A 81 6.35 12.55 -1.95
N LYS A 82 7.41 12.51 -2.75
CA LYS A 82 7.61 11.48 -3.77
C LYS A 82 7.88 10.16 -3.07
N ARG A 83 7.28 9.09 -3.61
CA ARG A 83 7.44 7.73 -3.10
C ARG A 83 8.06 6.86 -4.17
N VAL A 84 9.15 6.17 -3.84
CA VAL A 84 9.89 5.32 -4.78
C VAL A 84 9.94 3.91 -4.24
N ARG A 85 9.61 2.92 -5.07
CA ARG A 85 9.76 1.51 -4.69
C ARG A 85 11.21 1.09 -4.82
N THR A 86 11.70 0.42 -3.80
CA THR A 86 13.04 -0.15 -3.80
C THR A 86 12.98 -1.66 -3.91
N ASN A 87 14.08 -2.26 -4.36
CA ASN A 87 14.25 -3.71 -4.34
C ASN A 87 14.67 -4.23 -2.95
N ARG A 88 14.70 -3.35 -1.94
CA ARG A 88 15.04 -3.71 -0.58
C ARG A 88 13.84 -4.35 0.08
N ASP A 89 14.10 -5.44 0.77
CA ASP A 89 13.11 -6.06 1.61
C ASP A 89 13.00 -5.32 2.94
N SER A 90 11.77 -5.19 3.40
CA SER A 90 11.45 -4.68 4.72
C SER A 90 11.90 -5.69 5.78
N LEU A 91 12.40 -5.17 6.90
CA LEU A 91 12.71 -5.96 8.10
C LEU A 91 11.45 -6.31 8.90
N ARG A 92 10.27 -5.85 8.46
CA ARG A 92 9.03 -6.06 9.18
C ARG A 92 8.62 -7.51 9.12
N GLU A 93 8.40 -8.09 10.28
CA GLU A 93 7.96 -9.47 10.41
C GLU A 93 6.50 -9.63 10.00
N LYS A 94 6.12 -10.88 9.74
CA LYS A 94 4.75 -11.26 9.45
C LYS A 94 3.90 -11.02 10.72
N PRO A 95 2.64 -10.56 10.61
CA PRO A 95 1.74 -10.48 11.76
C PRO A 95 1.50 -11.87 12.36
N ASP A 96 1.48 -11.97 13.69
CA ASP A 96 1.21 -13.23 14.40
C ASP A 96 -0.27 -13.64 14.29
N ASP A 97 -1.17 -12.66 14.46
CA ASP A 97 -2.62 -12.88 14.44
C ASP A 97 -3.21 -12.54 13.06
N VAL A 98 -3.15 -13.52 12.16
CA VAL A 98 -3.71 -13.40 10.81
C VAL A 98 -5.10 -14.03 10.78
N SER A 99 -6.14 -13.21 10.58
CA SER A 99 -7.50 -13.74 10.41
C SER A 99 -7.64 -14.51 9.09
N GLU A 100 -8.66 -15.37 8.97
CA GLU A 100 -8.88 -16.11 7.72
C GLU A 100 -9.08 -15.18 6.52
N GLU A 101 -9.72 -14.05 6.73
CA GLU A 101 -9.95 -13.00 5.71
C GLU A 101 -8.65 -12.34 5.23
N GLN A 102 -7.58 -12.43 6.01
CA GLN A 102 -6.28 -11.83 5.70
C GLN A 102 -5.27 -12.84 5.15
N ARG A 103 -5.57 -14.15 5.19
CA ARG A 103 -4.64 -15.21 4.77
C ARG A 103 -4.16 -15.05 3.33
N TRP A 104 -5.04 -14.68 2.41
CA TRP A 104 -4.71 -14.45 1.01
C TRP A 104 -3.63 -13.37 0.79
N ALA A 105 -3.48 -12.45 1.75
CA ALA A 105 -2.49 -11.38 1.67
C ALA A 105 -1.09 -11.80 2.11
N ILE A 106 -0.92 -13.02 2.61
CA ILE A 106 0.36 -13.59 3.00
C ILE A 106 0.76 -14.67 2.01
N ARG A 107 2.06 -14.77 1.74
CA ARG A 107 2.64 -15.84 0.93
C ARG A 107 2.71 -17.12 1.78
N ASP A 108 2.25 -18.23 1.21
CA ASP A 108 2.49 -19.57 1.76
C ASP A 108 3.99 -19.90 1.84
#